data_AF-A0A0A2UVW4-F1
#
_entry.id   AF-A0A0A2UVW4-F1
#
_cell.length_a   1.000
_cell.length_b   1.000
_cell.length_c   1.000
_cell.angle_alpha   90.00
_cell.angle_beta   90.00
_cell.angle_gamma   90.00
#
_symmetry.space_group_name_H-M   'P 1'
#
loop_
_entity.id
_entity.type
_entity.pdbx_description
1 polymer ?
#
loop_
_entity_poly.entity_id
_entity_poly.type
_entity_poly.pdbx_seq_one_letter_code
_entity_poly.pdbx_strand_id
1 'polypeptide(L)'
;MRNRLMMGIGLLLLIGIGLYSVFDSPEEVGKIDLPQVKMASSMNDVKQYYYRNVPALKRAEELSLIEEINQTYELPGVQSEVTIDEAWYNGRTIYLFYHRDVASIGKASINNKKEMPVPQLYTPNVHNQSFIAKVNDEAIPLLAMASDIEGKHGIQLGNKFYSFVPLSVDSNVPLEGNALTIKGSPMINVDGQVQEIDLSVSFKAHEDVIKSMRINETFSYKDYNISFNSINFGTFGTDLGVTIKHPKDELPKNMHVSATTNQGERFQFSGWFVENKQTQEIDNDYIIKRYQAVQSLPKEMRFTLQTVSFESDQSITFKMDTTRLPNDLEEKDTYEEQPEEIIEVFDQAEVSLESIRYNSSNLTIKLRKELTKGLEAPFRTVSFKVDPSQFQPTASTASESDTTILYSGTVAHSLDGIEKLSLSIPSPEVRNEDYLQISLNNLPFSIVFKETRNVDFQP
;
A
#
# COMPACT_ATOMS: atom_id res chain seq x y z
N MET A 1 85.35 4.58 36.31
CA MET A 1 84.74 3.88 35.15
C MET A 1 83.25 3.54 35.33
N ARG A 2 82.75 3.17 36.52
CA ARG A 2 81.32 2.85 36.74
C ARG A 2 80.33 3.97 36.40
N ASN A 3 80.68 5.25 36.59
CA ASN A 3 79.74 6.35 36.36
C ASN A 3 79.53 6.71 34.88
N ARG A 4 80.39 6.25 33.95
CA ARG A 4 80.20 6.46 32.51
C ARG A 4 79.32 5.40 31.86
N LEU A 5 79.17 4.23 32.48
CA LEU A 5 78.32 3.14 31.98
C LEU A 5 76.83 3.38 32.29
N MET A 6 76.51 3.94 33.45
CA MET A 6 75.12 4.24 33.82
C MET A 6 74.50 5.40 33.03
N MET A 7 75.31 6.37 32.58
CA MET A 7 74.81 7.51 31.79
C MET A 7 74.46 7.11 30.34
N GLY A 8 75.13 6.08 29.78
CA GLY A 8 74.82 5.56 28.44
C GLY A 8 73.55 4.71 28.37
N ILE A 9 73.27 3.93 29.43
CA ILE A 9 72.06 3.10 29.51
C ILE A 9 70.80 3.97 29.71
N GLY A 10 70.89 5.04 30.49
CA GLY A 10 69.78 5.98 30.66
C GLY A 10 69.40 6.73 29.37
N LEU A 11 70.39 7.08 28.54
CA LEU A 11 70.15 7.76 27.26
C LEU A 11 69.49 6.83 26.23
N LEU A 12 69.89 5.55 26.19
CA LEU A 12 69.29 4.55 25.29
C LEU A 12 67.85 4.20 25.68
N LEU A 13 67.52 4.18 26.98
CA LEU A 13 66.14 3.99 27.45
C LEU A 13 65.24 5.19 27.13
N LEU A 14 65.75 6.43 27.22
CA LEU A 14 64.99 7.62 26.85
C LEU A 14 64.78 7.74 25.33
N ILE A 15 65.75 7.34 24.51
CA ILE A 15 65.59 7.26 23.05
C ILE A 15 64.62 6.12 22.68
N GLY A 16 64.65 4.99 23.39
CA GLY A 16 63.71 3.90 23.20
C GLY A 16 62.27 4.28 23.52
N ILE A 17 62.02 4.99 24.63
CA ILE A 17 60.68 5.47 25.03
C ILE A 17 60.19 6.59 24.10
N GLY A 18 61.09 7.47 23.64
CA GLY A 18 60.76 8.52 22.67
C GLY A 18 60.50 8.00 21.24
N LEU A 19 61.09 6.87 20.86
CA LEU A 19 60.78 6.20 19.59
C LEU A 19 59.51 5.36 19.68
N TYR A 20 59.23 4.72 20.83
CA TYR A 20 57.98 3.98 21.02
C TYR A 20 56.74 4.90 20.98
N SER A 21 56.84 6.14 21.47
CA SER A 21 55.74 7.12 21.39
C SER A 21 55.57 7.78 20.01
N VAL A 22 56.50 7.59 19.08
CA VAL A 22 56.40 8.07 17.68
C VAL A 22 55.84 6.99 16.75
N PHE A 23 55.95 5.70 17.11
CA PHE A 23 55.51 4.58 16.28
C PHE A 23 54.19 3.91 16.72
N ASP A 24 53.55 4.43 17.77
CA ASP A 24 52.27 3.90 18.28
C ASP A 24 51.26 5.04 18.53
N SER A 25 51.27 6.07 17.67
CA SER A 25 50.02 6.79 17.45
C SER A 25 49.13 5.82 16.69
N PRO A 26 48.00 5.35 17.24
CA PRO A 26 47.01 4.65 16.43
C PRO A 26 46.76 5.57 15.25
N GLU A 27 47.01 5.10 14.03
CA GLU A 27 46.60 5.82 12.83
C GLU A 27 45.19 6.31 13.13
N GLU A 28 44.97 7.64 13.10
CA GLU A 28 43.63 8.16 13.04
C GLU A 28 43.00 7.43 11.87
N VAL A 29 42.16 6.42 12.17
CA VAL A 29 41.42 5.67 11.18
C VAL A 29 40.68 6.74 10.40
N GLY A 30 41.23 7.06 9.22
CA GLY A 30 40.88 8.27 8.52
C GLY A 30 39.37 8.29 8.37
N LYS A 31 38.74 9.41 8.72
CA LYS A 31 37.29 9.55 8.58
C LYS A 31 36.94 9.29 7.11
N ILE A 32 36.49 8.08 6.81
CA ILE A 32 36.00 7.72 5.47
C ILE A 32 34.65 8.40 5.35
N ASP A 33 34.58 9.45 4.55
CA ASP A 33 33.34 10.13 4.19
C ASP A 33 32.75 9.45 2.96
N LEU A 34 31.51 8.96 3.07
CA LEU A 34 30.79 8.38 1.96
C LEU A 34 30.04 9.51 1.23
N PRO A 35 30.45 9.94 0.03
CA PRO A 35 30.04 11.20 -0.60
C PRO A 35 28.53 11.32 -0.96
N GLN A 36 27.71 10.30 -0.66
CA GLN A 36 26.25 10.29 -0.85
C GLN A 36 25.46 9.91 0.42
N VAL A 37 26.12 9.61 1.53
CA VAL A 37 25.47 9.26 2.80
C VAL A 37 25.38 10.49 3.67
N LYS A 38 24.24 10.68 4.34
CA LYS A 38 24.08 11.80 5.27
C LYS A 38 24.98 11.59 6.49
N MET A 39 25.73 12.62 6.89
CA MET A 39 26.50 12.60 8.14
C MET A 39 25.63 13.02 9.33
N ALA A 40 25.65 12.23 10.39
CA ALA A 40 25.09 12.51 11.71
C ALA A 40 26.18 13.06 12.64
N SER A 41 25.79 13.99 13.52
CA SER A 41 26.65 14.48 14.60
C SER A 41 26.39 13.77 15.92
N SER A 42 25.25 13.07 16.03
CA SER A 42 24.81 12.39 17.25
C SER A 42 23.91 11.19 16.94
N MET A 43 23.71 10.32 17.94
CA MET A 43 22.72 9.22 17.83
C MET A 43 21.29 9.75 17.68
N ASN A 44 20.99 10.94 18.22
CA ASN A 44 19.70 11.58 17.99
C ASN A 44 19.47 11.88 16.50
N ASP A 45 20.51 12.28 15.74
CA ASP A 45 20.37 12.49 14.29
C ASP A 45 20.06 11.19 13.53
N VAL A 46 20.60 10.06 14.01
CA VAL A 46 20.30 8.71 13.49
C VAL A 46 18.85 8.34 13.75
N LYS A 47 18.36 8.51 14.99
CA LYS A 47 16.95 8.29 15.33
C LYS A 47 16.01 9.20 14.53
N GLN A 48 16.34 10.49 14.36
CA GLN A 48 15.59 11.40 13.49
C GLN A 48 15.63 10.98 12.01
N TYR A 49 16.69 10.33 11.56
CA TYR A 49 16.72 9.71 10.24
C TYR A 49 15.74 8.53 10.16
N TYR A 50 15.70 7.64 11.15
CA TYR A 50 14.73 6.55 11.17
C TYR A 50 13.28 7.07 11.22
N TYR A 51 12.96 8.05 12.06
CA TYR A 51 11.60 8.61 12.15
C TYR A 51 11.09 9.24 10.84
N ARG A 52 11.99 9.75 9.99
CA ARG A 52 11.62 10.30 8.68
C ARG A 52 11.34 9.22 7.64
N ASN A 53 11.96 8.05 7.77
CA ASN A 53 11.96 7.01 6.73
C ASN A 53 11.16 5.76 7.12
N VAL A 54 10.89 5.57 8.41
CA VAL A 54 10.10 4.46 8.94
C VAL A 54 8.83 5.06 9.56
N PRO A 55 7.66 4.93 8.90
CA PRO A 55 6.41 5.46 9.41
C PRO A 55 6.10 4.93 10.80
N ALA A 56 5.58 5.80 11.67
CA ALA A 56 5.15 5.48 13.03
C ALA A 56 6.21 4.96 14.02
N LEU A 57 7.49 4.88 13.62
CA LEU A 57 8.55 4.35 14.49
C LEU A 57 8.64 5.04 15.85
N LYS A 58 8.61 6.38 15.86
CA LYS A 58 8.67 7.17 17.10
C LYS A 58 7.58 6.76 18.08
N ARG A 59 6.37 6.52 17.58
CA ARG A 59 5.23 6.09 18.40
C ARG A 59 5.41 4.67 18.90
N ALA A 60 5.96 3.77 18.08
CA ALA A 60 6.27 2.41 18.49
C ALA A 60 7.31 2.37 19.63
N GLU A 61 8.33 3.25 19.59
CA GLU A 61 9.30 3.41 20.69
C GLU A 61 8.65 3.92 21.97
N GLU A 62 7.81 4.96 21.87
CA GLU A 62 7.07 5.52 23.02
C GLU A 62 6.15 4.49 23.70
N LEU A 63 5.76 3.44 22.95
CA LEU A 63 4.90 2.35 23.41
C LEU A 63 5.67 1.06 23.73
N SER A 64 7.01 1.08 23.67
CA SER A 64 7.86 -0.09 23.92
C SER A 64 7.52 -1.31 23.05
N LEU A 65 7.21 -1.07 21.77
CA LEU A 65 6.87 -2.12 20.79
C LEU A 65 8.07 -2.54 19.93
N ILE A 66 9.23 -1.92 20.16
CA ILE A 66 10.50 -2.26 19.51
C ILE A 66 11.28 -3.17 20.43
N GLU A 67 11.85 -4.23 19.85
CA GLU A 67 12.70 -5.16 20.56
C GLU A 67 14.17 -4.89 20.25
N GLU A 68 14.99 -4.81 21.30
CA GLU A 68 16.44 -4.74 21.17
C GLU A 68 16.99 -6.14 20.85
N ILE A 69 17.76 -6.24 19.77
CA ILE A 69 18.33 -7.49 19.26
C ILE A 69 19.81 -7.58 19.59
N ASN A 70 20.58 -6.54 19.25
CA ASN A 70 22.02 -6.43 19.45
C ASN A 70 22.81 -7.70 19.01
N GLN A 71 22.42 -8.30 17.90
CA GLN A 71 23.07 -9.49 17.34
C GLN A 71 24.06 -9.10 16.27
N THR A 72 25.26 -9.67 16.33
CA THR A 72 26.37 -9.32 15.44
C THR A 72 26.72 -10.50 14.53
N TYR A 73 27.02 -10.20 13.28
CA TYR A 73 27.40 -11.14 12.24
C TYR A 73 28.72 -10.71 11.60
N GLU A 74 29.69 -11.61 11.55
CA GLU A 74 30.98 -11.36 10.90
C GLU A 74 30.80 -11.19 9.38
N LEU A 75 31.51 -10.22 8.81
CA LEU A 75 31.52 -10.00 7.37
C LEU A 75 32.64 -10.83 6.72
N PRO A 76 32.32 -11.71 5.74
CA PRO A 76 33.34 -12.55 5.14
C PRO A 76 34.52 -11.76 4.54
N GLY A 77 35.74 -12.29 4.69
CA GLY A 77 36.93 -11.70 4.06
C GLY A 77 37.42 -10.36 4.62
N VAL A 78 36.76 -9.77 5.63
CA VAL A 78 37.22 -8.57 6.35
C VAL A 78 37.09 -8.74 7.86
N GLN A 79 37.93 -8.04 8.63
CA GLN A 79 37.77 -7.95 10.09
C GLN A 79 36.76 -6.87 10.46
N SER A 80 35.50 -7.11 10.11
CA SER A 80 34.40 -6.20 10.46
C SER A 80 33.10 -6.99 10.58
N GLU A 81 32.08 -6.29 11.07
CA GLU A 81 30.83 -6.89 11.48
C GLU A 81 29.64 -6.02 11.06
N VAL A 82 28.50 -6.67 10.95
CA VAL A 82 27.19 -6.01 10.90
C VAL A 82 26.40 -6.40 12.15
N THR A 83 25.81 -5.42 12.81
CA THR A 83 24.99 -5.63 13.99
C THR A 83 23.55 -5.27 13.69
N ILE A 84 22.63 -6.19 13.94
CA ILE A 84 21.20 -5.93 13.99
C ILE A 84 20.87 -5.40 15.38
N ASP A 85 20.53 -4.11 15.44
CA ASP A 85 20.32 -3.36 16.67
C ASP A 85 18.93 -3.63 17.25
N GLU A 86 17.90 -3.45 16.42
CA GLU A 86 16.49 -3.43 16.82
C GLU A 86 15.64 -4.14 15.77
N ALA A 87 14.53 -4.73 16.20
CA ALA A 87 13.49 -5.27 15.33
C ALA A 87 12.11 -4.72 15.73
N TRP A 88 11.27 -4.47 14.73
CA TRP A 88 9.90 -4.03 14.95
C TRP A 88 8.96 -4.57 13.88
N TYR A 89 7.81 -5.10 14.28
CA TYR A 89 6.73 -5.48 13.39
C TYR A 89 5.52 -4.56 13.60
N ASN A 90 4.98 -4.02 12.51
CA ASN A 90 3.90 -3.04 12.55
C ASN A 90 2.56 -3.59 12.03
N GLY A 91 2.36 -4.91 12.07
CA GLY A 91 1.18 -5.59 11.50
C GLY A 91 1.30 -5.90 9.99
N ARG A 92 2.30 -5.38 9.29
CA ARG A 92 2.50 -5.63 7.85
C ARG A 92 3.96 -5.83 7.45
N THR A 93 4.84 -5.03 8.01
CA THR A 93 6.25 -4.97 7.67
C THR A 93 7.06 -5.20 8.92
N ILE A 94 8.08 -6.04 8.81
CA ILE A 94 9.11 -6.17 9.81
C ILE A 94 10.27 -5.26 9.41
N TYR A 95 10.69 -4.39 10.32
CA TYR A 95 11.86 -3.55 10.16
C TYR A 95 13.00 -4.13 10.99
N LEU A 96 14.12 -4.43 10.33
CA LEU A 96 15.38 -4.75 11.00
C LEU A 96 16.30 -3.54 10.91
N PHE A 97 16.62 -2.92 12.05
CA PHE A 97 17.55 -1.80 12.14
C PHE A 97 18.95 -2.34 12.38
N TYR A 98 19.94 -1.79 11.68
CA TYR A 98 21.31 -2.30 11.75
C TYR A 98 22.36 -1.22 11.56
N HIS A 99 23.58 -1.56 11.98
CA HIS A 99 24.75 -0.79 11.66
C HIS A 99 25.96 -1.66 11.33
N ARG A 100 26.99 -1.05 10.72
CA ARG A 100 28.28 -1.68 10.39
C ARG A 100 29.38 -0.65 10.27
N ASP A 101 30.64 -1.08 10.27
CA ASP A 101 31.75 -0.17 10.03
C ASP A 101 31.81 0.29 8.57
N VAL A 102 32.02 1.59 8.36
CA VAL A 102 32.20 2.19 7.02
C VAL A 102 33.43 1.62 6.32
N ALA A 103 34.48 1.29 7.06
CA ALA A 103 35.70 0.70 6.51
C ALA A 103 35.45 -0.62 5.77
N SER A 104 34.44 -1.39 6.20
CA SER A 104 34.10 -2.68 5.58
C SER A 104 33.48 -2.55 4.19
N ILE A 105 33.03 -1.36 3.78
CA ILE A 105 32.42 -1.11 2.45
C ILE A 105 33.50 -1.08 1.35
N GLY A 106 34.75 -0.78 1.70
CA GLY A 106 35.90 -0.73 0.77
C GLY A 106 36.10 0.60 0.04
N LYS A 107 37.33 0.78 -0.46
CA LYS A 107 37.71 1.93 -1.32
C LYS A 107 37.37 1.71 -2.79
N ALA A 108 37.30 0.45 -3.24
CA ALA A 108 37.01 0.09 -4.64
C ALA A 108 35.65 0.62 -5.11
N SER A 109 34.70 0.77 -4.18
CA SER A 109 33.33 1.25 -4.40
C SER A 109 33.21 2.75 -4.70
N ILE A 110 34.21 3.57 -4.36
CA ILE A 110 34.13 5.05 -4.47
C ILE A 110 34.69 5.56 -5.81
N ASN A 111 35.57 4.79 -6.47
CA ASN A 111 36.29 5.25 -7.66
C ASN A 111 35.50 5.15 -8.98
N ASN A 112 34.46 4.30 -9.06
CA ASN A 112 33.58 4.21 -10.22
C ASN A 112 32.31 5.06 -9.99
N LYS A 113 32.37 6.34 -10.36
CA LYS A 113 31.28 7.35 -10.24
C LYS A 113 29.93 6.99 -10.88
N LYS A 114 29.75 5.80 -11.48
CA LYS A 114 28.51 5.45 -12.18
C LYS A 114 27.55 4.60 -11.34
N GLU A 115 28.01 3.73 -10.46
CA GLU A 115 27.12 2.88 -9.65
C GLU A 115 27.86 2.56 -8.34
N MET A 116 27.63 3.36 -7.28
CA MET A 116 28.10 2.95 -5.96
C MET A 116 27.29 1.72 -5.54
N PRO A 117 27.93 0.57 -5.26
CA PRO A 117 27.21 -0.56 -4.70
C PRO A 117 26.66 -0.13 -3.34
N VAL A 118 25.37 -0.37 -3.16
CA VAL A 118 24.60 0.07 -2.01
C VAL A 118 25.25 -0.49 -0.73
N PRO A 119 25.62 0.33 0.27
CA PRO A 119 26.26 -0.14 1.50
C PRO A 119 25.32 -0.98 2.40
N GLN A 120 24.12 -1.26 1.90
CA GLN A 120 23.00 -1.80 2.64
C GLN A 120 22.90 -3.32 2.45
N LEU A 121 22.23 -3.95 3.40
CA LEU A 121 21.68 -5.29 3.22
C LEU A 121 20.63 -5.25 2.11
N TYR A 122 20.81 -6.02 1.04
CA TYR A 122 19.85 -6.12 -0.06
C TYR A 122 19.64 -7.58 -0.48
N THR A 123 18.53 -7.84 -1.16
CA THR A 123 18.20 -9.17 -1.66
C THR A 123 18.25 -9.16 -3.19
N PRO A 124 19.11 -9.97 -3.82
CA PRO A 124 19.21 -10.03 -5.28
C PRO A 124 17.94 -10.68 -5.85
N ASN A 125 17.01 -9.85 -6.33
CA ASN A 125 15.71 -10.15 -6.92
C ASN A 125 14.50 -9.99 -6.00
N VAL A 126 13.57 -9.16 -6.48
CA VAL A 126 12.20 -8.96 -5.99
C VAL A 126 11.34 -10.25 -6.12
N HIS A 127 11.85 -11.28 -6.80
CA HIS A 127 11.13 -12.54 -7.07
C HIS A 127 11.65 -13.75 -6.29
N ASN A 128 12.82 -13.66 -5.63
CA ASN A 128 13.35 -14.75 -4.82
C ASN A 128 13.29 -14.38 -3.35
N GLN A 129 12.42 -15.09 -2.62
CA GLN A 129 12.21 -14.98 -1.17
C GLN A 129 13.53 -15.24 -0.42
N SER A 130 14.29 -14.20 -0.10
CA SER A 130 15.58 -14.37 0.61
C SER A 130 15.41 -14.48 2.12
N PHE A 131 14.20 -14.26 2.64
CA PHE A 131 13.88 -14.32 4.05
C PHE A 131 12.65 -15.19 4.32
N ILE A 132 12.72 -15.97 5.39
CA ILE A 132 11.66 -16.81 5.92
C ILE A 132 11.47 -16.43 7.39
N ALA A 133 10.27 -16.00 7.76
CA ALA A 133 9.86 -15.95 9.16
C ALA A 133 9.37 -17.34 9.58
N LYS A 134 9.83 -17.82 10.72
CA LYS A 134 9.25 -18.99 11.39
C LYS A 134 8.32 -18.55 12.51
N VAL A 135 7.08 -19.06 12.48
CA VAL A 135 6.04 -18.86 13.50
C VAL A 135 5.42 -20.20 13.83
N ASN A 136 5.54 -20.65 15.09
CA ASN A 136 4.97 -21.94 15.52
C ASN A 136 5.35 -23.10 14.56
N ASP A 137 6.61 -23.15 14.14
CA ASP A 137 7.19 -24.08 13.15
C ASP A 137 6.69 -23.94 11.69
N GLU A 138 5.78 -23.02 11.42
CA GLU A 138 5.37 -22.67 10.06
C GLU A 138 6.35 -21.69 9.41
N ALA A 139 6.76 -21.97 8.18
CA ALA A 139 7.66 -21.14 7.39
C ALA A 139 6.87 -20.17 6.51
N ILE A 140 7.01 -18.88 6.79
CA ILE A 140 6.29 -17.80 6.11
C ILE A 140 7.30 -17.03 5.27
N PRO A 141 7.15 -17.02 3.93
CA PRO A 141 8.06 -16.27 3.09
C PRO A 141 7.87 -14.76 3.32
N LEU A 142 8.99 -14.05 3.41
CA LEU A 142 9.00 -12.59 3.51
C LEU A 142 9.49 -12.01 2.19
N LEU A 143 8.82 -10.94 1.74
CA LEU A 143 9.25 -10.16 0.59
C LEU A 143 10.07 -8.98 1.11
N ALA A 144 11.39 -9.06 0.96
CA ALA A 144 12.23 -7.89 1.13
C ALA A 144 11.82 -6.85 0.07
N MET A 145 11.26 -5.74 0.52
CA MET A 145 10.99 -4.65 -0.40
C MET A 145 12.33 -3.99 -0.68
N ALA A 146 12.96 -4.39 -1.78
CA ALA A 146 13.87 -3.50 -2.45
C ALA A 146 13.00 -2.31 -2.88
N SER A 147 12.92 -1.26 -2.06
CA SER A 147 12.64 0.05 -2.63
C SER A 147 13.68 0.28 -3.75
N ASP A 148 13.45 1.20 -4.66
CA ASP A 148 14.52 1.66 -5.55
C ASP A 148 15.61 2.30 -4.68
N ILE A 149 16.49 1.47 -4.11
CA ILE A 149 17.45 1.81 -3.07
C ILE A 149 18.64 2.44 -3.79
N GLU A 150 18.50 3.71 -4.16
CA GLU A 150 19.64 4.55 -4.42
C GLU A 150 20.45 4.70 -3.11
N GLY A 151 21.75 5.03 -3.17
CA GLY A 151 22.65 5.19 -2.00
C GLY A 151 22.23 6.22 -0.93
N LYS A 152 21.00 6.72 -0.96
CA LYS A 152 20.38 7.70 -0.06
C LYS A 152 19.74 7.08 1.20
N HIS A 153 19.62 5.75 1.31
CA HIS A 153 18.95 5.10 2.45
C HIS A 153 19.92 4.67 3.58
N GLY A 154 20.69 5.62 4.09
CA GLY A 154 21.42 5.43 5.35
C GLY A 154 21.98 6.73 5.91
N ILE A 155 22.52 6.63 7.12
CA ILE A 155 23.15 7.74 7.82
C ILE A 155 24.43 7.28 8.50
N GLN A 156 25.49 8.09 8.46
CA GLN A 156 26.78 7.76 9.04
C GLN A 156 27.02 8.58 10.30
N LEU A 157 27.40 7.92 11.41
CA LEU A 157 27.83 8.55 12.66
C LEU A 157 29.23 8.04 12.99
N GLY A 158 30.24 8.91 12.88
CA GLY A 158 31.63 8.51 13.06
C GLY A 158 32.09 7.51 12.00
N ASN A 159 32.57 6.35 12.44
CA ASN A 159 32.99 5.24 11.59
C ASN A 159 31.88 4.22 11.30
N LYS A 160 30.64 4.46 11.76
CA LYS A 160 29.52 3.54 11.61
C LYS A 160 28.49 4.04 10.60
N PHE A 161 27.99 3.13 9.77
CA PHE A 161 26.86 3.33 8.87
C PHE A 161 25.61 2.69 9.47
N TYR A 162 24.51 3.43 9.52
CA TYR A 162 23.22 3.02 10.09
C TYR A 162 22.12 3.00 9.03
N SER A 163 21.31 1.95 9.01
CA SER A 163 20.18 1.80 8.08
C SER A 163 19.16 0.78 8.62
N PHE A 164 18.16 0.44 7.81
CA PHE A 164 17.13 -0.54 8.13
C PHE A 164 16.72 -1.35 6.90
N VAL A 165 16.18 -2.55 7.11
CA VAL A 165 15.64 -3.42 6.05
C VAL A 165 14.14 -3.64 6.28
N PRO A 166 13.26 -3.20 5.36
CA PRO A 166 11.84 -3.51 5.41
C PRO A 166 11.53 -4.87 4.77
N LEU A 167 10.96 -5.78 5.55
CA LEU A 167 10.51 -7.10 5.13
C LEU A 167 8.99 -7.15 5.17
N SER A 168 8.35 -7.16 3.99
CA SER A 168 6.90 -7.27 3.88
C SER A 168 6.42 -8.68 4.11
N VAL A 169 5.37 -8.80 4.92
CA VAL A 169 4.67 -10.03 5.23
C VAL A 169 3.42 -10.10 4.33
N ASP A 170 3.06 -11.29 3.85
CA ASP A 170 1.75 -11.50 3.25
C ASP A 170 0.66 -11.15 4.29
N SER A 171 -0.26 -10.27 3.91
CA SER A 171 -1.32 -9.76 4.78
C SER A 171 -2.23 -10.83 5.39
N ASN A 172 -2.21 -12.06 4.86
CA ASN A 172 -3.05 -13.15 5.34
C ASN A 172 -2.47 -13.91 6.54
N VAL A 173 -1.22 -13.64 6.94
CA VAL A 173 -0.57 -14.39 8.02
C VAL A 173 -0.45 -13.53 9.28
N PRO A 174 -1.22 -13.83 10.34
CA PRO A 174 -1.15 -13.09 11.59
C PRO A 174 0.15 -13.43 12.33
N LEU A 175 1.09 -12.49 12.39
CA LEU A 175 2.33 -12.66 13.17
C LEU A 175 2.20 -12.15 14.61
N GLU A 176 1.21 -11.32 14.87
CA GLU A 176 1.00 -10.63 16.15
C GLU A 176 0.92 -11.59 17.34
N GLY A 177 1.57 -11.22 18.44
CA GLY A 177 1.64 -12.01 19.67
C GLY A 177 2.65 -13.17 19.64
N ASN A 178 3.15 -13.55 18.47
CA ASN A 178 4.03 -14.72 18.32
C ASN A 178 5.51 -14.35 18.43
N ALA A 179 6.32 -15.30 18.91
CA ALA A 179 7.75 -15.26 18.73
C ALA A 179 8.09 -15.59 17.26
N LEU A 180 8.87 -14.72 16.63
CA LEU A 180 9.30 -14.84 15.25
C LEU A 180 10.78 -15.21 15.23
N THR A 181 11.19 -16.04 14.27
CA THR A 181 12.59 -16.16 13.89
C THR A 181 12.72 -15.91 12.40
N ILE A 182 13.33 -14.80 12.03
CA ILE A 182 13.67 -14.46 10.66
C ILE A 182 14.97 -15.14 10.32
N LYS A 183 14.96 -15.99 9.30
CA LYS A 183 16.16 -16.54 8.69
C LYS A 183 16.28 -16.04 7.26
N GLY A 184 17.47 -15.66 6.84
CA GLY A 184 17.69 -15.29 5.46
C GLY A 184 19.15 -15.04 5.13
N SER A 185 19.37 -14.88 3.84
CA SER A 185 20.69 -14.74 3.25
C SER A 185 20.82 -13.40 2.52
N PRO A 186 20.76 -12.24 3.22
CA PRO A 186 20.96 -10.97 2.57
C PRO A 186 22.35 -10.85 1.96
N MET A 187 22.41 -10.15 0.83
CA MET A 187 23.65 -9.70 0.23
C MET A 187 24.07 -8.36 0.81
N ILE A 188 25.38 -8.17 0.94
CA ILE A 188 25.98 -6.94 1.44
C ILE A 188 27.27 -6.65 0.67
N ASN A 189 27.57 -5.38 0.42
CA ASN A 189 28.86 -5.03 -0.18
C ASN A 189 29.98 -5.01 0.89
N VAL A 190 31.04 -5.77 0.67
CA VAL A 190 32.24 -5.85 1.51
C VAL A 190 33.47 -5.70 0.63
N ASP A 191 34.27 -4.67 0.90
CA ASP A 191 35.44 -4.28 0.10
C ASP A 191 35.18 -4.21 -1.42
N GLY A 192 34.03 -3.69 -1.84
CA GLY A 192 33.63 -3.63 -3.24
C GLY A 192 33.12 -4.94 -3.84
N GLN A 193 33.10 -6.03 -3.09
CA GLN A 193 32.54 -7.32 -3.49
C GLN A 193 31.19 -7.57 -2.81
N VAL A 194 30.28 -8.23 -3.51
CA VAL A 194 28.99 -8.63 -2.94
C VAL A 194 29.17 -9.95 -2.21
N GLN A 195 28.75 -10.00 -0.95
CA GLN A 195 28.85 -11.18 -0.10
C GLN A 195 27.50 -11.49 0.53
N GLU A 196 27.28 -12.78 0.81
CA GLU A 196 26.09 -13.28 1.50
C GLU A 196 26.39 -13.44 2.99
N ILE A 197 25.43 -13.09 3.84
CA ILE A 197 25.49 -13.30 5.29
C ILE A 197 24.33 -14.22 5.69
N ASP A 198 24.59 -15.24 6.50
CA ASP A 198 23.52 -16.05 7.13
C ASP A 198 22.96 -15.30 8.35
N LEU A 199 21.80 -14.67 8.19
CA LEU A 199 21.13 -13.90 9.21
C LEU A 199 20.04 -14.75 9.87
N SER A 200 20.05 -14.79 11.21
CA SER A 200 19.01 -15.43 12.02
C SER A 200 18.67 -14.55 13.21
N VAL A 201 17.56 -13.81 13.13
CA VAL A 201 17.11 -12.87 14.17
C VAL A 201 15.81 -13.38 14.78
N SER A 202 15.73 -13.43 16.10
CA SER A 202 14.52 -13.81 16.84
C SER A 202 14.00 -12.63 17.64
N PHE A 203 12.71 -12.36 17.54
CA PHE A 203 12.02 -11.30 18.29
C PHE A 203 10.53 -11.61 18.40
N LYS A 204 9.83 -11.01 19.34
CA LYS A 204 8.38 -11.12 19.51
C LYS A 204 7.68 -10.04 18.69
N ALA A 205 6.81 -10.45 17.79
CA ALA A 205 5.90 -9.53 17.13
C ALA A 205 4.83 -9.08 18.14
N HIS A 206 4.90 -7.82 18.55
CA HIS A 206 3.85 -7.21 19.37
C HIS A 206 2.57 -7.01 18.54
N GLU A 207 1.42 -6.96 19.21
CA GLU A 207 0.17 -6.55 18.57
C GLU A 207 0.30 -5.10 18.08
N ASP A 208 -0.10 -4.80 16.84
CA ASP A 208 -0.08 -3.42 16.35
C ASP A 208 -1.14 -2.56 17.06
N VAL A 209 -2.23 -3.19 17.53
CA VAL A 209 -3.37 -2.51 18.14
C VAL A 209 -2.99 -1.93 19.51
N ILE A 210 -2.88 -0.60 19.55
CA ILE A 210 -2.63 0.19 20.77
C ILE A 210 -3.91 0.28 21.60
N LYS A 211 -5.04 0.53 20.92
CA LYS A 211 -6.34 0.69 21.57
C LYS A 211 -7.48 0.32 20.63
N SER A 212 -8.36 -0.55 21.10
CA SER A 212 -9.67 -0.77 20.50
C SER A 212 -10.73 0.05 21.23
N MET A 213 -11.62 0.69 20.48
CA MET A 213 -12.76 1.45 20.99
C MET A 213 -14.04 0.99 20.29
N ARG A 214 -15.15 0.91 21.03
CA ARG A 214 -16.47 0.57 20.46
C ARG A 214 -17.12 1.82 19.88
N ILE A 215 -17.83 1.67 18.76
CA ILE A 215 -18.57 2.74 18.10
C ILE A 215 -20.08 2.55 18.29
N ASN A 216 -20.60 1.36 17.98
CA ASN A 216 -22.03 1.01 18.08
C ASN A 216 -22.98 1.97 17.35
N GLU A 217 -22.58 2.50 16.20
CA GLU A 217 -23.42 3.35 15.37
C GLU A 217 -23.93 2.56 14.17
N THR A 218 -25.21 2.76 13.82
CA THR A 218 -25.84 2.08 12.68
C THR A 218 -26.44 3.11 11.72
N PHE A 219 -26.12 2.94 10.45
CA PHE A 219 -26.71 3.66 9.32
C PHE A 219 -27.71 2.74 8.63
N SER A 220 -28.94 3.20 8.45
CA SER A 220 -30.02 2.39 7.88
C SER A 220 -30.57 3.03 6.61
N TYR A 221 -30.78 2.21 5.58
CA TYR A 221 -31.47 2.62 4.35
C TYR A 221 -32.28 1.44 3.81
N LYS A 222 -33.61 1.55 3.77
CA LYS A 222 -34.50 0.44 3.40
C LYS A 222 -34.14 -0.81 4.25
N ASP A 223 -33.77 -1.91 3.61
CA ASP A 223 -33.39 -3.17 4.27
C ASP A 223 -31.89 -3.30 4.56
N TYR A 224 -31.09 -2.25 4.28
CA TYR A 224 -29.65 -2.23 4.55
C TYR A 224 -29.38 -1.61 5.93
N ASN A 225 -28.58 -2.31 6.74
CA ASN A 225 -28.07 -1.80 8.01
C ASN A 225 -26.54 -1.92 8.04
N ILE A 226 -25.86 -0.79 8.07
CA ILE A 226 -24.40 -0.71 8.16
C ILE A 226 -24.04 -0.28 9.57
N SER A 227 -23.44 -1.18 10.34
CA SER A 227 -23.03 -0.92 11.71
C SER A 227 -21.53 -0.71 11.79
N PHE A 228 -21.10 0.42 12.35
CA PHE A 228 -19.73 0.63 12.78
C PHE A 228 -19.61 0.10 14.21
N ASN A 229 -18.87 -1.00 14.36
CA ASN A 229 -18.81 -1.74 15.63
C ASN A 229 -17.64 -1.28 16.48
N SER A 230 -16.47 -1.14 15.85
CA SER A 230 -15.22 -0.84 16.55
C SER A 230 -14.27 -0.06 15.67
N ILE A 231 -13.33 0.61 16.32
CA ILE A 231 -12.15 1.19 15.70
C ILE A 231 -10.91 0.75 16.47
N ASN A 232 -9.94 0.20 15.76
CA ASN A 232 -8.67 -0.25 16.31
C ASN A 232 -7.59 0.74 15.88
N PHE A 233 -7.02 1.46 16.84
CA PHE A 233 -5.89 2.36 16.61
C PHE A 233 -4.59 1.56 16.72
N GLY A 234 -3.93 1.34 15.58
CA GLY A 234 -2.62 0.72 15.51
C GLY A 234 -1.48 1.76 15.60
N THR A 235 -0.24 1.27 15.65
CA THR A 235 0.91 2.16 15.46
C THR A 235 1.02 2.61 14.02
N PHE A 236 0.78 1.73 13.06
CA PHE A 236 0.90 2.04 11.64
C PHE A 236 -0.43 2.45 11.01
N GLY A 237 -1.52 1.80 11.44
CA GLY A 237 -2.83 1.94 10.83
C GLY A 237 -3.94 2.31 11.79
N THR A 238 -5.14 2.47 11.24
CA THR A 238 -6.38 2.51 11.99
C THR A 238 -7.40 1.70 11.22
N ASP A 239 -7.99 0.73 11.89
CA ASP A 239 -8.92 -0.21 11.27
C ASP A 239 -10.34 0.05 11.78
N LEU A 240 -11.30 0.15 10.86
CA LEU A 240 -12.72 0.31 11.17
C LEU A 240 -13.43 -1.04 11.00
N GLY A 241 -13.97 -1.58 12.09
CA GLY A 241 -14.80 -2.79 12.08
C GLY A 241 -16.24 -2.46 11.70
N VAL A 242 -16.76 -3.15 10.68
CA VAL A 242 -18.05 -2.87 10.08
C VAL A 242 -18.85 -4.16 9.87
N THR A 243 -20.12 -4.17 10.23
CA THR A 243 -21.08 -5.22 9.83
C THR A 243 -22.07 -4.63 8.83
N ILE A 244 -22.40 -5.37 7.77
CA ILE A 244 -23.45 -4.96 6.83
C ILE A 244 -24.52 -6.03 6.79
N LYS A 245 -25.74 -5.72 7.22
CA LYS A 245 -26.91 -6.57 6.99
C LYS A 245 -27.65 -6.08 5.75
N HIS A 246 -27.91 -6.97 4.81
CA HIS A 246 -28.60 -6.67 3.56
C HIS A 246 -29.52 -7.83 3.13
N PRO A 247 -30.60 -7.57 2.35
CA PRO A 247 -31.69 -8.53 2.10
C PRO A 247 -31.41 -9.62 1.03
N LYS A 248 -30.24 -9.65 0.39
CA LYS A 248 -29.87 -10.55 -0.73
C LYS A 248 -28.42 -11.03 -0.58
N ASP A 249 -27.93 -11.98 -1.38
CA ASP A 249 -26.48 -12.34 -1.46
C ASP A 249 -25.62 -11.26 -2.16
N GLU A 250 -25.93 -9.97 -1.95
CA GLU A 250 -25.22 -8.83 -2.54
C GLU A 250 -23.93 -8.52 -1.77
N LEU A 251 -22.78 -8.82 -2.36
CA LEU A 251 -21.51 -8.57 -1.70
C LEU A 251 -21.13 -7.08 -1.76
N PRO A 252 -20.80 -6.46 -0.61
CA PRO A 252 -20.33 -5.10 -0.61
C PRO A 252 -18.91 -5.06 -1.20
N LYS A 253 -18.67 -4.13 -2.13
CA LYS A 253 -17.39 -3.97 -2.83
C LYS A 253 -16.49 -2.95 -2.17
N ASN A 254 -17.04 -1.76 -1.93
CA ASN A 254 -16.27 -0.65 -1.43
C ASN A 254 -17.14 0.24 -0.54
N MET A 255 -16.55 0.80 0.51
CA MET A 255 -17.17 1.78 1.37
C MET A 255 -16.26 2.98 1.53
N HIS A 256 -16.86 4.17 1.48
CA HIS A 256 -16.18 5.43 1.73
C HIS A 256 -16.73 6.02 3.02
N VAL A 257 -15.87 6.09 4.03
CA VAL A 257 -16.16 6.74 5.31
C VAL A 257 -15.13 7.85 5.50
N SER A 258 -15.58 9.04 5.84
CA SER A 258 -14.67 10.06 6.37
C SER A 258 -14.84 10.12 7.88
N ALA A 259 -13.76 10.37 8.61
CA ALA A 259 -13.84 10.65 10.04
C ALA A 259 -13.02 11.88 10.41
N THR A 260 -13.43 12.57 11.47
CA THR A 260 -12.66 13.69 12.03
C THR A 260 -12.58 13.54 13.55
N THR A 261 -11.39 13.66 14.12
CA THR A 261 -11.20 13.59 15.57
C THR A 261 -11.54 14.93 16.24
N ASN A 262 -11.72 14.94 17.55
CA ASN A 262 -11.88 16.16 18.34
C ASN A 262 -10.64 17.11 18.28
N GLN A 263 -9.49 16.61 17.83
CA GLN A 263 -8.28 17.41 17.57
C GLN A 263 -8.21 17.95 16.12
N GLY A 264 -9.18 17.63 15.28
CA GLY A 264 -9.25 18.07 13.89
C GLY A 264 -8.46 17.21 12.89
N GLU A 265 -7.91 16.06 13.33
CA GLU A 265 -7.30 15.09 12.41
C GLU A 265 -8.39 14.49 11.52
N ARG A 266 -8.15 14.42 10.21
CA ARG A 266 -9.12 13.93 9.22
C ARG A 266 -8.69 12.59 8.65
N PHE A 267 -9.65 11.69 8.52
CA PHE A 267 -9.48 10.34 8.03
C PHE A 267 -10.42 10.07 6.87
N GLN A 268 -9.96 9.25 5.93
CA GLN A 268 -10.77 8.71 4.85
C GLN A 268 -10.51 7.21 4.76
N PHE A 269 -11.45 6.42 5.26
CA PHE A 269 -11.48 4.99 5.11
C PHE A 269 -12.08 4.70 3.73
N SER A 270 -11.29 4.07 2.88
CA SER A 270 -11.70 3.52 1.60
C SER A 270 -11.05 2.16 1.49
N GLY A 271 -11.83 1.10 1.33
CA GLY A 271 -11.26 -0.24 1.32
C GLY A 271 -12.23 -1.28 0.82
N TRP A 272 -11.63 -2.36 0.34
CA TRP A 272 -12.31 -3.61 0.05
C TRP A 272 -12.68 -4.29 1.36
N PHE A 273 -13.83 -4.94 1.34
CA PHE A 273 -14.30 -5.72 2.45
C PHE A 273 -13.48 -7.01 2.55
N VAL A 274 -12.72 -7.15 3.63
CA VAL A 274 -12.07 -8.42 3.97
C VAL A 274 -12.95 -9.11 5.00
N GLU A 275 -13.38 -10.34 4.69
CA GLU A 275 -14.12 -11.18 5.63
C GLU A 275 -13.34 -11.28 6.94
N ASN A 276 -14.02 -11.01 8.05
CA ASN A 276 -13.41 -11.10 9.36
C ASN A 276 -13.25 -12.57 9.80
N LYS A 277 -12.13 -13.18 9.41
CA LYS A 277 -11.81 -14.58 9.76
C LYS A 277 -11.63 -14.83 11.27
N GLN A 278 -11.54 -13.79 12.11
CA GLN A 278 -11.45 -13.94 13.57
C GLN A 278 -12.79 -14.32 14.19
N THR A 279 -13.89 -13.87 13.60
CA THR A 279 -15.25 -14.21 14.01
C THR A 279 -15.73 -15.37 13.16
N GLN A 280 -15.54 -16.61 13.62
CA GLN A 280 -15.98 -17.84 12.94
C GLN A 280 -17.52 -17.94 12.73
N GLU A 281 -18.28 -16.87 12.98
CA GLU A 281 -19.74 -16.93 13.18
C GLU A 281 -20.58 -15.82 12.51
N ILE A 282 -20.05 -14.92 11.68
CA ILE A 282 -20.92 -13.87 11.08
C ILE A 282 -20.62 -13.67 9.60
N ASP A 283 -21.48 -14.25 8.75
CA ASP A 283 -21.71 -13.75 7.39
C ASP A 283 -21.91 -12.23 7.48
N ASN A 284 -21.07 -11.46 6.78
CA ASN A 284 -21.09 -10.00 6.65
C ASN A 284 -20.38 -9.15 7.73
N ASP A 285 -19.44 -9.72 8.47
CA ASP A 285 -18.46 -8.96 9.27
C ASP A 285 -17.21 -8.64 8.47
N TYR A 286 -16.85 -7.36 8.45
CA TYR A 286 -15.77 -6.85 7.62
C TYR A 286 -14.87 -5.86 8.35
N ILE A 287 -13.64 -5.75 7.88
CA ILE A 287 -12.67 -4.76 8.35
C ILE A 287 -12.26 -3.86 7.19
N ILE A 288 -12.40 -2.55 7.39
CA ILE A 288 -11.87 -1.54 6.47
C ILE A 288 -10.56 -1.03 7.07
N LYS A 289 -9.45 -1.46 6.49
CA LYS A 289 -8.10 -1.08 6.94
C LYS A 289 -7.68 0.26 6.36
N ARG A 290 -6.99 1.08 7.18
CA ARG A 290 -6.36 2.32 6.72
C ARG A 290 -4.93 2.43 7.23
N TYR A 291 -4.01 2.74 6.31
CA TYR A 291 -2.59 2.91 6.61
C TYR A 291 -2.26 4.36 7.03
N GLN A 292 -2.99 4.90 8.00
CA GLN A 292 -2.66 6.18 8.64
C GLN A 292 -3.05 6.10 10.12
N ALA A 293 -2.04 6.02 10.99
CA ALA A 293 -2.24 6.12 12.43
C ALA A 293 -2.62 7.53 12.88
N VAL A 294 -3.36 7.60 13.99
CA VAL A 294 -3.67 8.86 14.70
C VAL A 294 -2.40 9.46 15.33
N GLN A 295 -2.34 10.78 15.54
CA GLN A 295 -1.23 11.36 16.32
C GLN A 295 -1.42 11.16 17.82
N SER A 296 -2.68 11.23 18.27
CA SER A 296 -3.07 10.98 19.65
C SER A 296 -4.40 10.21 19.68
N LEU A 297 -4.62 9.43 20.75
CA LEU A 297 -5.90 8.73 20.90
C LEU A 297 -7.04 9.75 21.05
N PRO A 298 -8.04 9.73 20.16
CA PRO A 298 -9.13 10.68 20.22
C PRO A 298 -10.06 10.38 21.39
N LYS A 299 -10.69 11.43 21.92
CA LYS A 299 -11.78 11.31 22.89
C LYS A 299 -13.12 11.20 22.18
N GLU A 300 -13.25 11.87 21.05
CA GLU A 300 -14.45 11.83 20.21
C GLU A 300 -14.03 11.74 18.74
N MET A 301 -14.81 11.00 17.96
CA MET A 301 -14.70 10.98 16.52
C MET A 301 -16.05 11.19 15.86
N ARG A 302 -16.04 12.03 14.83
CA ARG A 302 -17.16 12.26 13.94
C ARG A 302 -16.99 11.40 12.70
N PHE A 303 -17.84 10.41 12.49
CA PHE A 303 -17.86 9.57 11.30
C PHE A 303 -18.93 10.08 10.33
N THR A 304 -18.58 10.16 9.05
CA THR A 304 -19.53 10.45 7.97
C THR A 304 -19.47 9.31 6.97
N LEU A 305 -20.52 8.47 6.94
CA LEU A 305 -20.67 7.46 5.91
C LEU A 305 -21.07 8.16 4.61
N GLN A 306 -20.20 8.08 3.60
CA GLN A 306 -20.44 8.76 2.32
C GLN A 306 -21.16 7.82 1.38
N THR A 307 -20.56 6.67 1.08
CA THR A 307 -21.09 5.69 0.14
C THR A 307 -20.77 4.26 0.55
N VAL A 308 -21.67 3.34 0.21
CA VAL A 308 -21.44 1.88 0.22
C VAL A 308 -21.82 1.36 -1.15
N SER A 309 -20.91 0.65 -1.81
CA SER A 309 -21.12 0.09 -3.15
C SER A 309 -21.21 -1.42 -3.10
N PHE A 310 -22.10 -1.98 -3.90
CA PHE A 310 -22.42 -3.41 -3.91
C PHE A 310 -22.31 -3.97 -5.33
N GLU A 311 -22.00 -5.26 -5.42
CA GLU A 311 -22.33 -6.04 -6.62
C GLU A 311 -23.84 -6.20 -6.73
N SER A 312 -24.34 -6.30 -7.96
CA SER A 312 -25.76 -6.50 -8.20
C SER A 312 -25.96 -7.25 -9.50
N ASP A 313 -27.12 -7.91 -9.60
CA ASP A 313 -27.68 -8.54 -10.78
C ASP A 313 -28.43 -7.54 -11.69
N GLN A 314 -28.45 -6.25 -11.33
CA GLN A 314 -29.12 -5.22 -12.13
C GLN A 314 -28.51 -5.13 -13.53
N SER A 315 -29.39 -5.09 -14.52
CA SER A 315 -29.02 -4.93 -15.92
C SER A 315 -29.85 -3.85 -16.60
N ILE A 316 -29.26 -3.24 -17.63
CA ILE A 316 -29.96 -2.37 -18.57
C ILE A 316 -30.00 -3.10 -19.89
N THR A 317 -31.17 -3.24 -20.50
CA THR A 317 -31.29 -3.79 -21.86
C THR A 317 -32.11 -2.86 -22.72
N PHE A 318 -31.58 -2.45 -23.86
CA PHE A 318 -32.29 -1.59 -24.81
C PHE A 318 -32.03 -2.00 -26.25
N LYS A 319 -32.96 -1.62 -27.13
CA LYS A 319 -32.87 -1.88 -28.56
C LYS A 319 -32.61 -0.59 -29.30
N MET A 320 -31.66 -0.64 -30.21
CA MET A 320 -31.31 0.45 -31.11
C MET A 320 -31.68 0.06 -32.53
N ASP A 321 -32.53 0.86 -33.18
CA ASP A 321 -32.78 0.73 -34.61
C ASP A 321 -31.49 1.09 -35.37
N THR A 322 -30.99 0.13 -36.15
CA THR A 322 -29.76 0.26 -36.96
C THR A 322 -30.08 0.62 -38.41
N THR A 323 -31.34 0.54 -38.85
CA THR A 323 -31.75 0.90 -40.22
C THR A 323 -31.58 2.39 -40.53
N ARG A 324 -31.53 3.23 -39.48
CA ARG A 324 -31.19 4.65 -39.58
C ARG A 324 -29.71 4.93 -39.84
N LEU A 325 -28.83 3.96 -39.66
CA LEU A 325 -27.40 4.13 -39.91
C LEU A 325 -27.11 4.10 -41.42
N PRO A 326 -26.25 4.97 -41.94
CA PRO A 326 -25.90 4.96 -43.36
C PRO A 326 -25.16 3.67 -43.73
N ASN A 327 -25.66 2.95 -44.75
CA ASN A 327 -25.08 1.70 -45.23
C ASN A 327 -23.70 1.89 -45.90
N ASP A 328 -23.46 3.06 -46.49
CA ASP A 328 -22.27 3.39 -47.27
C ASP A 328 -21.58 4.65 -46.69
N LEU A 329 -20.76 4.47 -45.65
CA LEU A 329 -19.83 5.52 -45.20
C LEU A 329 -18.48 5.34 -45.88
N GLU A 330 -17.95 6.41 -46.48
CA GLU A 330 -16.55 6.42 -46.91
C GLU A 330 -15.64 6.27 -45.68
N GLU A 331 -14.40 5.82 -45.88
CA GLU A 331 -13.46 5.52 -44.79
C GLU A 331 -13.24 6.71 -43.82
N LYS A 332 -13.45 7.94 -44.29
CA LYS A 332 -13.28 9.19 -43.53
C LYS A 332 -14.57 9.79 -42.98
N ASP A 333 -15.74 9.29 -43.38
CA ASP A 333 -17.01 9.86 -42.95
C ASP A 333 -17.38 9.39 -41.55
N THR A 334 -18.06 10.26 -40.82
CA THR A 334 -18.59 9.97 -39.48
C THR A 334 -20.02 10.47 -39.41
N TYR A 335 -20.95 9.56 -39.17
CA TYR A 335 -22.32 9.86 -38.79
C TYR A 335 -22.37 10.08 -37.26
N GLU A 336 -23.10 11.10 -36.81
CA GLU A 336 -23.30 11.37 -35.39
C GLU A 336 -24.74 11.82 -35.13
N GLU A 337 -25.35 11.25 -34.10
CA GLU A 337 -26.71 11.53 -33.65
C GLU A 337 -26.72 11.71 -32.13
N GLN A 338 -27.56 12.61 -31.63
CA GLN A 338 -27.75 12.87 -30.20
C GLN A 338 -29.23 12.68 -29.86
N PRO A 339 -29.69 11.44 -29.63
CA PRO A 339 -31.10 11.16 -29.46
C PRO A 339 -31.64 11.65 -28.11
N GLU A 340 -30.80 11.73 -27.08
CA GLU A 340 -31.18 12.11 -25.69
C GLU A 340 -32.37 11.29 -25.13
N GLU A 341 -32.50 10.04 -25.58
CA GLU A 341 -33.61 9.16 -25.22
C GLU A 341 -33.37 8.50 -23.85
N ILE A 342 -34.36 8.54 -22.95
CA ILE A 342 -34.29 7.83 -21.68
C ILE A 342 -34.47 6.33 -21.97
N ILE A 343 -33.44 5.55 -21.63
CA ILE A 343 -33.42 4.10 -21.80
C ILE A 343 -33.99 3.40 -20.56
N GLU A 344 -33.60 3.83 -19.37
CA GLU A 344 -33.93 3.13 -18.12
C GLU A 344 -33.94 4.09 -16.93
N VAL A 345 -34.74 3.77 -15.90
CA VAL A 345 -34.82 4.56 -14.66
C VAL A 345 -34.60 3.65 -13.45
N PHE A 346 -33.52 3.90 -12.71
CA PHE A 346 -33.16 3.18 -11.49
C PHE A 346 -33.35 4.02 -10.25
N ASP A 347 -34.47 3.86 -9.55
CA ASP A 347 -34.79 4.57 -8.29
C ASP A 347 -34.66 6.10 -8.47
N GLN A 348 -33.47 6.65 -8.26
CA GLN A 348 -33.12 8.07 -8.31
C GLN A 348 -32.12 8.44 -9.42
N ALA A 349 -31.95 7.57 -10.43
CA ALA A 349 -31.05 7.80 -11.56
C ALA A 349 -31.74 7.49 -12.89
N GLU A 350 -31.58 8.38 -13.86
CA GLU A 350 -32.02 8.19 -15.23
C GLU A 350 -30.82 7.86 -16.10
N VAL A 351 -30.93 6.81 -16.91
CA VAL A 351 -29.94 6.44 -17.92
C VAL A 351 -30.51 6.78 -19.28
N SER A 352 -29.78 7.58 -20.03
CA SER A 352 -30.16 8.04 -21.37
C SER A 352 -29.11 7.70 -22.42
N LEU A 353 -29.57 7.56 -23.66
CA LEU A 353 -28.74 7.46 -24.85
C LEU A 353 -28.29 8.87 -25.24
N GLU A 354 -27.06 9.24 -24.90
CA GLU A 354 -26.55 10.59 -25.15
C GLU A 354 -26.18 10.79 -26.61
N SER A 355 -25.42 9.86 -27.18
CA SER A 355 -24.98 9.98 -28.57
C SER A 355 -24.68 8.63 -29.21
N ILE A 356 -24.90 8.58 -30.52
CA ILE A 356 -24.48 7.49 -31.40
C ILE A 356 -23.53 8.08 -32.41
N ARG A 357 -22.33 7.52 -32.55
CA ARG A 357 -21.36 7.90 -33.57
C ARG A 357 -20.97 6.68 -34.37
N TYR A 358 -21.14 6.72 -35.68
CA TYR A 358 -20.87 5.59 -36.58
C TYR A 358 -19.85 6.01 -37.65
N ASN A 359 -18.82 5.20 -37.84
CA ASN A 359 -17.86 5.36 -38.94
C ASN A 359 -17.55 3.99 -39.57
N SER A 360 -16.61 3.99 -40.52
CA SER A 360 -16.18 2.77 -41.23
C SER A 360 -15.65 1.66 -40.31
N SER A 361 -15.14 2.00 -39.12
CA SER A 361 -14.46 1.08 -38.20
C SER A 361 -15.31 0.67 -37.00
N ASN A 362 -16.04 1.61 -36.40
CA ASN A 362 -16.88 1.34 -35.22
C ASN A 362 -18.18 2.15 -35.17
N LEU A 363 -19.14 1.58 -34.45
CA LEU A 363 -20.27 2.23 -33.82
C LEU A 363 -19.90 2.53 -32.35
N THR A 364 -19.82 3.80 -32.00
CA THR A 364 -19.65 4.28 -30.63
C THR A 364 -20.99 4.71 -30.06
N ILE A 365 -21.38 4.14 -28.93
CA ILE A 365 -22.59 4.50 -28.20
C ILE A 365 -22.20 5.14 -26.87
N LYS A 366 -22.73 6.32 -26.58
CA LYS A 366 -22.54 6.98 -25.29
C LYS A 366 -23.84 6.98 -24.50
N LEU A 367 -23.74 6.46 -23.29
CA LEU A 367 -24.80 6.49 -22.30
C LEU A 367 -24.47 7.53 -21.25
N ARG A 368 -25.48 8.26 -20.82
CA ARG A 368 -25.39 9.26 -19.76
C ARG A 368 -26.31 8.85 -18.62
N LYS A 369 -25.75 8.69 -17.43
CA LYS A 369 -26.51 8.58 -16.19
C LYS A 369 -26.57 9.94 -15.53
N GLU A 370 -27.76 10.39 -15.16
CA GLU A 370 -27.98 11.59 -14.36
C GLU A 370 -28.79 11.25 -13.12
N LEU A 371 -28.42 11.83 -11.98
CA LEU A 371 -29.20 11.73 -10.76
C LEU A 371 -30.39 12.68 -10.82
N THR A 372 -31.53 12.25 -10.28
CA THR A 372 -32.68 13.13 -10.08
C THR A 372 -32.27 14.37 -9.26
N LYS A 373 -32.80 15.54 -9.59
CA LYS A 373 -32.48 16.77 -8.86
C LYS A 373 -33.13 16.78 -7.48
N GLY A 374 -32.46 17.39 -6.50
CA GLY A 374 -33.02 17.59 -5.16
C GLY A 374 -33.00 16.36 -4.26
N LEU A 375 -32.13 15.37 -4.54
CA LEU A 375 -32.00 14.19 -3.70
C LEU A 375 -31.43 14.52 -2.32
N GLU A 376 -32.18 14.13 -1.30
CA GLU A 376 -31.70 14.05 0.08
C GLU A 376 -31.18 12.64 0.34
N ALA A 377 -30.03 12.54 1.00
CA ALA A 377 -29.46 11.27 1.37
C ALA A 377 -30.12 10.76 2.68
N PRO A 378 -30.26 9.42 2.86
CA PRO A 378 -29.72 8.37 2.01
C PRO A 378 -30.52 8.06 0.73
N PHE A 379 -29.84 7.75 -0.37
CA PHE A 379 -30.45 7.29 -1.63
C PHE A 379 -29.61 6.24 -2.36
N ARG A 380 -30.24 5.43 -3.21
CA ARG A 380 -29.59 4.42 -4.07
C ARG A 380 -29.40 4.96 -5.49
N THR A 381 -28.25 4.66 -6.09
CA THR A 381 -27.97 4.96 -7.51
C THR A 381 -27.17 3.83 -8.14
N VAL A 382 -27.41 3.54 -9.42
CA VAL A 382 -26.52 2.69 -10.21
C VAL A 382 -25.24 3.42 -10.57
N SER A 383 -24.17 2.68 -10.81
CA SER A 383 -22.86 3.21 -11.14
C SER A 383 -22.34 2.58 -12.42
N PHE A 384 -21.87 3.41 -13.35
CA PHE A 384 -21.07 2.91 -14.48
C PHE A 384 -19.62 2.64 -14.08
N LYS A 385 -19.20 2.94 -12.84
CA LYS A 385 -17.89 2.52 -12.31
C LYS A 385 -17.90 1.03 -12.06
N VAL A 386 -17.41 0.29 -13.01
CA VAL A 386 -17.26 -1.16 -12.91
C VAL A 386 -15.79 -1.49 -13.16
N ASP A 387 -15.28 -2.50 -12.46
CA ASP A 387 -13.97 -3.06 -12.79
C ASP A 387 -14.01 -3.55 -14.24
N PRO A 388 -13.14 -3.06 -15.14
CA PRO A 388 -13.14 -3.50 -16.54
C PRO A 388 -13.02 -5.02 -16.71
N SER A 389 -12.42 -5.72 -15.75
CA SER A 389 -12.33 -7.20 -15.77
C SER A 389 -13.65 -7.90 -15.47
N GLN A 390 -14.57 -7.24 -14.78
CA GLN A 390 -15.89 -7.77 -14.39
C GLN A 390 -17.03 -7.20 -15.23
N PHE A 391 -16.77 -6.12 -15.97
CA PHE A 391 -17.75 -5.46 -16.82
C PHE A 391 -17.67 -5.99 -18.25
N GLN A 392 -18.63 -6.83 -18.60
CA GLN A 392 -18.78 -7.34 -19.96
C GLN A 392 -20.12 -6.84 -20.52
N PRO A 393 -20.15 -5.64 -21.10
CA PRO A 393 -21.30 -5.23 -21.89
C PRO A 393 -21.46 -6.22 -23.05
N THR A 394 -22.67 -6.69 -23.26
CA THR A 394 -23.00 -7.59 -24.37
C THR A 394 -23.92 -6.86 -25.33
N ALA A 395 -23.84 -7.20 -26.61
CA ALA A 395 -24.87 -6.84 -27.56
C ALA A 395 -25.08 -8.01 -28.51
N SER A 396 -26.33 -8.18 -28.91
CA SER A 396 -26.79 -9.23 -29.79
C SER A 396 -27.65 -8.62 -30.90
N THR A 397 -27.65 -9.27 -32.05
CA THR A 397 -28.41 -8.85 -33.22
C THR A 397 -29.71 -9.65 -33.34
N ALA A 398 -30.56 -9.24 -34.28
CA ALA A 398 -31.84 -9.91 -34.52
C ALA A 398 -31.69 -11.29 -35.16
N SER A 399 -30.63 -11.46 -35.96
CA SER A 399 -30.44 -12.59 -36.85
C SER A 399 -29.76 -13.81 -36.21
N GLU A 400 -28.99 -13.60 -35.13
CA GLU A 400 -28.30 -14.66 -34.39
C GLU A 400 -28.49 -14.46 -32.87
N SER A 401 -29.29 -15.32 -32.24
CA SER A 401 -29.60 -15.24 -30.80
C SER A 401 -28.43 -15.51 -29.86
N ASP A 402 -27.28 -15.97 -30.38
CA ASP A 402 -26.20 -16.56 -29.58
C ASP A 402 -24.84 -15.83 -29.72
N THR A 403 -24.73 -14.83 -30.59
CA THR A 403 -23.45 -14.16 -30.85
C THR A 403 -23.27 -13.02 -29.85
N THR A 404 -22.67 -13.35 -28.69
CA THR A 404 -22.27 -12.36 -27.69
C THR A 404 -20.98 -11.69 -28.16
N ILE A 405 -21.09 -10.44 -28.63
CA ILE A 405 -19.92 -9.64 -28.95
C ILE A 405 -19.48 -8.91 -27.67
N LEU A 406 -18.18 -9.04 -27.34
CA LEU A 406 -17.55 -8.40 -26.19
C LEU A 406 -16.96 -7.04 -26.60
N TYR A 407 -17.29 -5.98 -25.86
CA TYR A 407 -16.87 -4.61 -26.18
C TYR A 407 -15.92 -4.01 -25.15
N SER A 408 -15.13 -3.03 -25.60
CA SER A 408 -14.40 -2.15 -24.69
C SER A 408 -15.30 -0.97 -24.28
N GLY A 409 -15.45 -0.80 -22.96
CA GLY A 409 -16.13 0.34 -22.35
C GLY A 409 -15.10 1.34 -21.80
N THR A 410 -15.31 2.64 -22.01
CA THR A 410 -14.59 3.68 -21.26
C THR A 410 -15.58 4.48 -20.44
N VAL A 411 -15.31 4.61 -19.14
CA VAL A 411 -16.13 5.36 -18.19
C VAL A 411 -15.47 6.70 -17.94
N ALA A 412 -16.19 7.79 -18.15
CA ALA A 412 -15.73 9.14 -17.86
C ALA A 412 -16.60 9.78 -16.76
N HIS A 413 -15.97 10.52 -15.85
CA HIS A 413 -16.63 11.18 -14.72
C HIS A 413 -16.68 12.68 -14.90
N SER A 414 -17.82 13.26 -14.53
CA SER A 414 -17.96 14.70 -14.29
C SER A 414 -18.28 14.94 -12.80
N LEU A 415 -17.94 16.13 -12.30
CA LEU A 415 -18.14 16.52 -10.89
C LEU A 415 -19.62 16.70 -10.51
N ASP A 416 -20.52 16.74 -11.48
CA ASP A 416 -21.92 17.18 -11.30
C ASP A 416 -22.92 16.02 -11.12
N GLY A 417 -22.43 14.82 -10.77
CA GLY A 417 -23.28 13.64 -10.64
C GLY A 417 -23.70 13.02 -11.98
N ILE A 418 -23.11 13.47 -13.09
CA ILE A 418 -23.27 12.86 -14.41
C ILE A 418 -22.13 11.86 -14.63
N GLU A 419 -22.51 10.62 -14.93
CA GLU A 419 -21.60 9.56 -15.36
C GLU A 419 -21.82 9.26 -16.83
N LYS A 420 -20.74 9.07 -17.58
CA LYS A 420 -20.79 8.72 -19.00
C LYS A 420 -20.10 7.39 -19.24
N LEU A 421 -20.75 6.53 -20.00
CA LEU A 421 -20.21 5.26 -20.47
C LEU A 421 -20.17 5.27 -22.00
N SER A 422 -18.99 5.05 -22.57
CA SER A 422 -18.80 4.91 -24.01
C SER A 422 -18.56 3.44 -24.35
N LEU A 423 -19.40 2.87 -25.19
CA LEU A 423 -19.29 1.52 -25.76
C LEU A 423 -18.79 1.63 -27.20
N SER A 424 -17.85 0.80 -27.61
CA SER A 424 -17.37 0.74 -28.99
C SER A 424 -17.62 -0.63 -29.59
N ILE A 425 -18.38 -0.67 -30.68
CA ILE A 425 -18.86 -1.87 -31.38
C ILE A 425 -18.25 -1.88 -32.79
N PRO A 426 -17.54 -2.93 -33.23
CA PRO A 426 -17.04 -3.02 -34.61
C PRO A 426 -18.15 -2.85 -35.65
N SER A 427 -17.96 -1.93 -36.61
CA SER A 427 -18.97 -1.64 -37.64
C SER A 427 -19.42 -2.84 -38.48
N PRO A 428 -18.53 -3.81 -38.85
CA PRO A 428 -18.95 -4.98 -39.62
C PRO A 428 -20.04 -5.83 -38.95
N GLU A 429 -20.13 -5.81 -37.62
CA GLU A 429 -21.08 -6.61 -36.84
C GLU A 429 -22.46 -5.94 -36.74
N VAL A 430 -22.55 -4.65 -37.07
CA VAL A 430 -23.79 -3.87 -37.05
C VAL A 430 -24.40 -3.78 -38.45
N ARG A 431 -23.58 -3.94 -39.50
CA ARG A 431 -24.03 -3.82 -40.89
C ARG A 431 -25.01 -4.94 -41.23
N ASN A 432 -26.13 -4.56 -41.83
CA ASN A 432 -27.22 -5.45 -42.30
C ASN A 432 -28.16 -5.98 -41.21
N GLU A 433 -28.09 -5.44 -39.99
CA GLU A 433 -29.06 -5.75 -38.94
C GLU A 433 -30.17 -4.70 -38.90
N ASP A 434 -31.39 -5.13 -38.58
CA ASP A 434 -32.53 -4.22 -38.40
C ASP A 434 -32.50 -3.54 -37.03
N TYR A 435 -31.99 -4.25 -36.01
CA TYR A 435 -31.78 -3.70 -34.68
C TYR A 435 -30.58 -4.34 -33.99
N LEU A 436 -30.03 -3.59 -33.03
CA LEU A 436 -29.04 -4.06 -32.08
C LEU A 436 -29.66 -4.06 -30.68
N GLN A 437 -29.64 -5.18 -29.99
CA GLN A 437 -30.00 -5.26 -28.57
C GLN A 437 -28.73 -5.16 -27.73
N ILE A 438 -28.66 -4.16 -26.86
CA ILE A 438 -27.50 -3.93 -25.99
C ILE A 438 -27.91 -4.20 -24.56
N SER A 439 -27.13 -5.02 -23.87
CA SER A 439 -27.32 -5.40 -22.47
C SER A 439 -26.08 -5.06 -21.65
N LEU A 440 -26.26 -4.20 -20.64
CA LEU A 440 -25.27 -3.93 -19.60
C LEU A 440 -25.62 -4.77 -18.39
N ASN A 441 -24.88 -5.84 -18.14
CA ASN A 441 -25.16 -6.76 -17.05
C ASN A 441 -24.31 -6.44 -15.82
N ASN A 442 -24.79 -6.86 -14.65
CA ASN A 442 -24.10 -6.76 -13.36
C ASN A 442 -23.68 -5.33 -12.99
N LEU A 443 -24.54 -4.35 -13.25
CA LEU A 443 -24.26 -2.96 -12.93
C LEU A 443 -24.18 -2.79 -11.41
N PRO A 444 -23.05 -2.33 -10.86
CA PRO A 444 -22.95 -2.07 -9.44
C PRO A 444 -23.88 -0.92 -9.06
N PHE A 445 -24.37 -0.93 -7.83
CA PHE A 445 -25.06 0.21 -7.25
C PHE A 445 -24.33 0.71 -6.01
N SER A 446 -24.60 1.96 -5.66
CA SER A 446 -24.14 2.56 -4.43
C SER A 446 -25.32 3.13 -3.65
N ILE A 447 -25.27 3.00 -2.33
CA ILE A 447 -26.11 3.77 -1.41
C ILE A 447 -25.27 4.95 -0.92
N VAL A 448 -25.76 6.16 -1.17
CA VAL A 448 -25.15 7.42 -0.73
C VAL A 448 -25.83 7.84 0.57
N PHE A 449 -25.10 8.02 1.67
CA PHE A 449 -25.67 8.35 2.98
C PHE A 449 -25.49 9.82 3.37
N LYS A 450 -24.28 10.38 3.21
CA LYS A 450 -23.88 11.73 3.70
C LYS A 450 -24.21 12.01 5.17
N GLU A 451 -24.54 10.97 5.92
CA GLU A 451 -24.96 11.06 7.31
C GLU A 451 -23.75 11.07 8.21
N THR A 452 -23.82 11.87 9.26
CA THR A 452 -22.72 12.08 10.19
C THR A 452 -23.13 11.69 11.61
N ARG A 453 -22.32 10.86 12.27
CA ARG A 453 -22.49 10.41 13.66
C ARG A 453 -21.29 10.84 14.49
N ASN A 454 -21.54 11.42 15.66
CA ASN A 454 -20.48 11.73 16.63
C ASN A 454 -20.43 10.61 17.66
N VAL A 455 -19.24 10.10 17.91
CA VAL A 455 -19.00 8.98 18.82
C VAL A 455 -18.06 9.48 19.91
N ASP A 456 -18.54 9.45 21.15
CA ASP A 456 -17.72 9.73 22.32
C ASP A 456 -17.12 8.41 22.84
N PHE A 457 -15.80 8.39 23.01
CA PHE A 457 -15.04 7.27 23.53
C PHE A 457 -14.69 7.42 25.01
N GLN A 458 -15.14 8.50 25.66
CA GLN A 458 -15.04 8.63 27.11
C GLN A 458 -15.99 7.61 27.78
N PRO A 459 -15.51 6.86 28.79
CA PRO A 459 -16.32 5.88 29.53
C PRO A 459 -17.38 6.50 30.43
#